data_AF-A0A519UK45-F1
#
_entry.id   AF-A0A519UK45-F1
#
_cell.length_a   1.000
_cell.length_b   1.000
_cell.length_c   1.000
_cell.angle_alpha   90.00
_cell.angle_beta   90.00
_cell.angle_gamma   90.00
#
_symmetry.space_group_name_H-M   'P 1'
#
loop_
_entity.id
_entity.type
_entity.pdbx_description
1 polymer ?
#
loop_
_entity_poly.entity_id
_entity_poly.type
_entity_poly.pdbx_seq_one_letter_code
_entity_poly.pdbx_strand_id
1 'polypeptide(L)'
;HGGIFGNFNTPWFYALAVLNGVLLCVPAPAQPGGRLALLGARSVLLGYTLYFFLVFLPFLPLSLLAVIAIGTGFLMLTPLVLLVVHLRILADDVAAVRGHFAGWVPRAVLVGGAAVLPLLLTADYYHARQTLHAALAYVYTPDYAKTYDLDAASLARTLATVREHKDRNRDLIMGSQQPFLSTYFNWLVLDNLLLSESKLTTLESVFGTGLNRLNNWQSDGFARTAPAPTPAALRHLTARSTYDARQQAWVSWVDVEVGNVNPAQLAGEYRTTFALPAGCWVSDYYLDIDGRREPGILAEKKAADWVYTQIVHQNDRRDPGLLAYAGPDQLRLQVYPVVGSTPRRTGVQITHKEPVELLIDGQKVALGSADSVAHTSEPVTTPGGALRYTTAPPGVVTGS
;
A
#
# COMPACT_ATOMS: atom_id res chain seq x y z
N HIS A 1 -10.17 11.54 -14.09
CA HIS A 1 -10.34 12.96 -13.76
C HIS A 1 -9.91 13.19 -12.32
N GLY A 2 -8.76 13.84 -12.12
CA GLY A 2 -8.23 14.17 -10.79
C GLY A 2 -9.05 15.28 -10.13
N GLY A 3 -8.98 15.38 -8.80
CA GLY A 3 -9.73 16.37 -8.01
C GLY A 3 -9.44 17.83 -8.37
N ILE A 4 -10.05 18.75 -7.62
CA ILE A 4 -10.02 20.21 -7.85
C ILE A 4 -8.58 20.75 -7.93
N PHE A 5 -7.62 20.05 -7.35
CA PHE A 5 -6.20 20.35 -7.48
C PHE A 5 -5.41 19.11 -7.92
N GLY A 6 -5.80 18.43 -9.00
CA GLY A 6 -5.03 17.28 -9.55
C GLY A 6 -3.58 17.61 -9.96
N ASN A 7 -3.00 16.85 -10.88
CA ASN A 7 -1.68 17.16 -11.45
C ASN A 7 -1.62 18.61 -11.99
N PHE A 8 -0.49 19.33 -11.87
CA PHE A 8 -0.31 20.68 -12.44
C PHE A 8 -0.60 20.76 -13.95
N ASN A 9 -0.67 19.62 -14.63
CA ASN A 9 -1.08 19.50 -16.03
C ASN A 9 -2.61 19.56 -16.25
N THR A 10 -3.40 19.75 -15.19
CA THR A 10 -4.87 19.81 -15.30
C THR A 10 -5.32 21.22 -15.73
N PRO A 11 -6.23 21.37 -16.73
CA PRO A 11 -6.65 22.68 -17.25
C PRO A 11 -7.20 23.65 -16.20
N TRP A 12 -7.76 23.10 -15.11
CA TRP A 12 -8.34 23.88 -14.02
C TRP A 12 -7.34 24.81 -13.31
N PHE A 13 -6.07 24.41 -13.21
CA PHE A 13 -5.03 25.29 -12.65
C PHE A 13 -4.86 26.57 -13.46
N TYR A 14 -4.80 26.44 -14.78
CA TYR A 14 -4.70 27.58 -15.68
C TYR A 14 -5.98 28.42 -15.67
N ALA A 15 -7.15 27.79 -15.54
CA ALA A 15 -8.42 28.50 -15.40
C ALA A 15 -8.44 29.37 -14.13
N LEU A 16 -7.99 28.84 -12.98
CA LEU A 16 -7.86 29.61 -11.75
C LEU A 16 -6.81 30.73 -11.87
N ALA A 17 -5.71 30.50 -12.57
CA ALA A 17 -4.69 31.52 -12.84
C ALA A 17 -5.28 32.70 -13.63
N VAL A 18 -5.99 32.40 -14.73
CA VAL A 18 -6.65 33.40 -15.58
C VAL A 18 -7.74 34.12 -14.79
N LEU A 19 -8.58 33.39 -14.05
CA LEU A 19 -9.63 33.97 -13.22
C LEU A 19 -9.05 34.93 -12.16
N ASN A 20 -7.95 34.54 -11.50
CA ASN A 20 -7.26 35.39 -10.54
C ASN A 20 -6.73 36.65 -11.20
N GLY A 21 -6.06 36.53 -12.36
CA GLY A 21 -5.59 37.67 -13.13
C GLY A 21 -6.71 38.62 -13.52
N VAL A 22 -7.82 38.10 -14.05
CA VAL A 22 -9.00 38.89 -14.42
C VAL A 22 -9.57 39.61 -13.20
N LEU A 23 -9.83 38.91 -12.09
CA LEU A 23 -10.42 39.50 -10.87
C LEU A 23 -9.55 40.59 -10.23
N LEU A 24 -8.23 40.47 -10.33
CA LEU A 24 -7.31 41.51 -9.86
C LEU A 24 -7.35 42.75 -10.78
N CYS A 25 -7.58 42.56 -12.08
CA CYS A 25 -7.69 43.65 -13.06
C CYS A 25 -9.09 44.31 -13.11
N VAL A 26 -10.13 43.67 -12.58
CA VAL A 26 -11.49 44.26 -12.55
C VAL A 26 -11.47 45.57 -11.73
N PRO A 27 -11.91 46.71 -12.29
CA PRO A 27 -11.98 47.96 -11.54
C PRO A 27 -13.03 47.88 -10.43
N ALA A 28 -12.76 48.54 -9.31
CA ALA A 28 -13.67 48.54 -8.17
C ALA A 28 -15.00 49.24 -8.54
N PRO A 29 -16.17 48.59 -8.37
CA PRO A 29 -17.45 49.21 -8.68
C PRO A 29 -17.75 50.39 -7.75
N ALA A 30 -18.58 51.33 -8.19
CA ALA A 30 -18.93 52.51 -7.38
C ALA A 30 -19.81 52.16 -6.17
N GLN A 31 -20.67 51.15 -6.30
CA GLN A 31 -21.63 50.77 -5.27
C GLN A 31 -20.96 49.95 -4.15
N PRO A 32 -21.26 50.22 -2.87
CA PRO A 32 -20.61 49.58 -1.73
C PRO A 32 -20.85 48.07 -1.68
N GLY A 33 -22.04 47.59 -2.04
CA GLY A 33 -22.34 46.16 -2.12
C GLY A 33 -21.51 45.44 -3.19
N GLY A 34 -21.33 46.06 -4.36
CA GLY A 34 -20.48 45.52 -5.42
C GLY A 34 -19.01 45.44 -5.00
N ARG A 35 -18.50 46.41 -4.23
CA ARG A 35 -17.13 46.38 -3.70
C ARG A 35 -16.95 45.25 -2.69
N LEU A 36 -17.94 45.02 -1.82
CA LEU A 36 -17.91 43.92 -0.88
C LEU A 36 -17.93 42.55 -1.57
N ALA A 37 -18.73 42.41 -2.64
CA ALA A 37 -18.75 41.19 -3.45
C ALA A 37 -17.41 40.94 -4.17
N LEU A 38 -16.80 41.98 -4.74
CA LEU A 38 -15.48 41.89 -5.38
C LEU A 38 -14.38 41.55 -4.37
N LEU A 39 -14.41 42.12 -3.17
CA LEU A 39 -13.54 41.75 -2.06
C LEU A 39 -13.68 40.24 -1.77
N GLY A 40 -14.90 39.73 -1.66
CA GLY A 40 -15.16 38.31 -1.46
C GLY A 40 -14.57 37.44 -2.57
N ALA A 41 -14.82 37.78 -3.84
CA ALA A 41 -14.32 37.05 -4.98
C ALA A 41 -12.78 37.00 -5.03
N ARG A 42 -12.10 38.13 -4.78
CA ARG A 42 -10.63 38.20 -4.69
C ARG A 42 -10.11 37.38 -3.51
N SER A 43 -10.77 37.46 -2.36
CA SER A 43 -10.39 36.74 -1.15
C SER A 43 -10.39 35.22 -1.36
N VAL A 44 -11.32 34.68 -2.15
CA VAL A 44 -11.35 33.25 -2.51
C VAL A 44 -10.04 32.80 -3.19
N LEU A 45 -9.47 33.62 -4.06
CA LEU A 45 -8.25 33.30 -4.82
C LEU A 45 -6.96 33.71 -4.11
N LEU A 46 -7.06 34.27 -2.91
CA LEU A 46 -5.89 34.54 -2.07
C LEU A 46 -5.15 33.24 -1.73
N GLY A 47 -5.88 32.17 -1.39
CA GLY A 47 -5.29 30.86 -1.10
C GLY A 47 -4.51 30.28 -2.28
N TYR A 48 -5.03 30.46 -3.51
CA TYR A 48 -4.32 30.11 -4.74
C TYR A 48 -3.01 30.89 -4.88
N THR A 49 -3.06 32.21 -4.70
CA THR A 49 -1.88 33.09 -4.82
C THR A 49 -0.83 32.75 -3.76
N LEU A 50 -1.27 32.49 -2.52
CA LEU A 50 -0.40 32.09 -1.42
C LEU A 50 0.27 30.74 -1.66
N TYR A 51 -0.48 29.77 -2.19
CA TYR A 51 0.07 28.45 -2.51
C TYR A 51 1.25 28.54 -3.49
N PHE A 52 1.07 29.27 -4.60
CA PHE A 52 2.14 29.44 -5.58
C PHE A 52 3.32 30.23 -5.02
N PHE A 53 3.08 31.24 -4.18
CA PHE A 53 4.17 31.90 -3.45
C PHE A 53 4.97 30.92 -2.61
N LEU A 54 4.32 30.04 -1.83
CA LEU A 54 5.00 29.04 -0.98
C LEU A 54 5.79 28.03 -1.81
N VAL A 55 5.24 27.58 -2.94
CA VAL A 55 5.93 26.67 -3.88
C VAL A 55 7.20 27.32 -4.45
N PHE A 56 7.16 28.62 -4.73
CA PHE A 56 8.31 29.34 -5.30
C PHE A 56 9.28 29.91 -4.25
N LEU A 57 8.90 29.93 -2.98
CA LEU A 57 9.69 30.47 -1.88
C LEU A 57 11.14 29.92 -1.82
N PRO A 58 11.38 28.60 -1.98
CA PRO A 58 12.75 28.06 -1.95
C PRO A 58 13.64 28.56 -3.10
N PHE A 59 13.03 29.02 -4.20
CA PHE A 59 13.74 29.44 -5.41
C PHE A 59 14.08 30.94 -5.42
N LEU A 60 13.59 31.72 -4.46
CA LEU A 60 13.84 33.17 -4.42
C LEU A 60 15.34 33.54 -4.40
N PRO A 61 16.23 32.88 -3.62
CA PRO A 61 17.66 33.21 -3.65
C PRO A 61 18.29 32.99 -5.03
N LEU A 62 17.87 31.92 -5.72
CA LEU A 62 18.34 31.59 -7.07
C LEU A 62 17.74 32.53 -8.12
N SER A 63 16.51 32.99 -7.93
CA SER A 63 15.83 33.89 -8.87
C SER A 63 16.61 35.18 -9.09
N LEU A 64 17.21 35.76 -8.04
CA LEU A 64 18.03 36.98 -8.15
C LEU A 64 19.26 36.75 -9.02
N LEU A 65 19.94 35.61 -8.84
CA LEU A 65 21.09 35.23 -9.68
C LEU A 65 20.67 34.99 -11.13
N ALA A 66 19.53 34.35 -11.35
CA ALA A 66 18.99 34.10 -12.69
C ALA A 66 18.53 35.39 -13.40
N VAL A 67 18.02 36.39 -12.66
CA VAL A 67 17.74 37.73 -13.21
C VAL A 67 19.02 38.35 -13.75
N ILE A 68 20.10 38.35 -12.95
CA ILE A 68 21.38 38.97 -13.32
C ILE A 68 22.02 38.24 -14.51
N ALA A 69 21.91 36.91 -14.56
CA ALA A 69 22.60 36.09 -15.56
C ALA A 69 21.88 36.05 -16.92
N ILE A 70 20.55 35.81 -16.95
CA ILE A 70 19.80 35.45 -18.18
C ILE A 70 18.46 36.21 -18.28
N GLY A 71 18.09 37.01 -17.26
CA GLY A 71 16.82 37.75 -17.23
C GLY A 71 15.57 36.88 -16.97
N THR A 72 15.70 35.55 -16.97
CA THR A 72 14.58 34.61 -16.74
C THR A 72 14.13 34.56 -15.28
N GLY A 73 14.96 35.04 -14.34
CA GLY A 73 14.62 35.07 -12.91
C GLY A 73 13.38 35.91 -12.58
N PHE A 74 12.97 36.85 -13.44
CA PHE A 74 11.72 37.62 -13.26
C PHE A 74 10.49 36.72 -13.24
N LEU A 75 10.50 35.61 -13.98
CA LEU A 75 9.39 34.67 -14.00
C LEU A 75 9.25 33.95 -12.65
N MET A 76 10.36 33.65 -11.98
CA MET A 76 10.36 33.04 -10.63
C MET A 76 9.99 34.05 -9.53
N LEU A 77 10.15 35.35 -9.77
CA LEU A 77 9.68 36.42 -8.87
C LEU A 77 8.19 36.74 -9.02
N THR A 78 7.54 36.26 -10.09
CA THR A 78 6.16 36.59 -10.40
C THR A 78 5.18 36.24 -9.27
N PRO A 79 5.23 35.05 -8.63
CA PRO A 79 4.32 34.74 -7.51
C PRO A 79 4.49 35.65 -6.29
N LEU A 80 5.73 36.12 -6.02
CA LEU A 80 6.00 37.07 -4.94
C LEU A 80 5.36 38.43 -5.24
N VAL A 81 5.62 38.98 -6.44
CA VAL A 81 5.05 40.27 -6.85
C VAL A 81 3.52 40.20 -6.87
N LEU A 82 2.98 39.11 -7.42
CA LEU A 82 1.54 38.86 -7.46
C LEU A 82 0.92 38.84 -6.05
N LEU A 83 1.56 38.18 -5.08
CA LEU A 83 1.06 38.16 -3.70
C LEU A 83 1.05 39.57 -3.08
N VAL A 84 2.12 40.35 -3.27
CA VAL A 84 2.19 41.73 -2.76
C VAL A 84 1.09 42.61 -3.37
N VAL A 85 0.89 42.53 -4.69
CA VAL A 85 -0.18 43.25 -5.40
C VAL A 85 -1.55 42.81 -4.91
N HIS A 86 -1.78 41.50 -4.77
CA HIS A 86 -3.05 40.95 -4.31
C HIS A 86 -3.38 41.43 -2.88
N LEU A 87 -2.42 41.36 -1.95
CA LEU A 87 -2.61 41.83 -0.57
C LEU A 87 -2.89 43.34 -0.51
N ARG A 88 -2.22 44.14 -1.34
CA ARG A 88 -2.49 45.59 -1.41
C ARG A 88 -3.89 45.89 -1.92
N ILE A 89 -4.32 45.23 -2.99
CA ILE A 89 -5.67 45.38 -3.54
C ILE A 89 -6.73 45.01 -2.49
N LEU A 90 -6.54 43.91 -1.75
CA LEU A 90 -7.46 43.51 -0.69
C LEU A 90 -7.48 44.53 0.47
N ALA A 91 -6.33 45.10 0.84
CA ALA A 91 -6.27 46.14 1.86
C ALA A 91 -7.02 47.41 1.43
N ASP A 92 -6.85 47.83 0.18
CA ASP A 92 -7.57 48.97 -0.42
C ASP A 92 -9.08 48.71 -0.48
N ASP A 93 -9.49 47.49 -0.89
CA ASP A 93 -10.90 47.07 -0.90
C ASP A 93 -11.51 47.12 0.50
N VAL A 94 -10.83 46.58 1.52
CA VAL A 94 -11.28 46.60 2.92
C VAL A 94 -11.40 48.04 3.42
N ALA A 95 -10.44 48.91 3.14
CA ALA A 95 -10.48 50.32 3.52
C ALA A 95 -11.67 51.04 2.87
N ALA A 96 -11.93 50.77 1.59
CA ALA A 96 -13.00 51.39 0.82
C ALA A 96 -14.42 51.01 1.30
N VAL A 97 -14.62 49.81 1.84
CA VAL A 97 -15.94 49.36 2.34
C VAL A 97 -16.16 49.65 3.82
N ARG A 98 -15.11 50.01 4.58
CA ARG A 98 -15.17 50.19 6.04
C ARG A 98 -16.10 51.32 6.50
N GLY A 99 -16.35 52.32 5.66
CA GLY A 99 -17.31 53.40 5.94
C GLY A 99 -18.77 53.06 5.66
N HIS A 100 -19.05 51.95 4.97
CA HIS A 100 -20.39 51.57 4.52
C HIS A 100 -20.96 50.35 5.27
N PHE A 101 -20.11 49.56 5.93
CA PHE A 101 -20.50 48.35 6.65
C PHE A 101 -19.87 48.30 8.04
N ALA A 102 -20.43 47.49 8.94
CA ALA A 102 -19.84 47.25 10.25
C ALA A 102 -18.41 46.69 10.11
N GLY A 103 -17.49 47.12 10.97
CA GLY A 103 -16.06 46.81 10.82
C GLY A 103 -15.67 45.33 10.85
N TRP A 104 -16.55 44.45 11.34
CA TRP A 104 -16.36 43.00 11.31
C TRP A 104 -16.71 42.38 9.96
N VAL A 105 -17.61 42.99 9.17
CA VAL A 105 -18.14 42.41 7.92
C VAL A 105 -17.04 42.25 6.87
N PRO A 106 -16.22 43.28 6.52
CA PRO A 106 -15.15 43.11 5.55
C PRO A 106 -14.09 42.08 5.99
N ARG A 107 -13.84 41.99 7.31
CA ARG A 107 -12.91 41.00 7.87
C ARG A 107 -13.46 39.58 7.75
N ALA A 108 -14.74 39.39 8.05
CA ALA A 108 -15.42 38.11 7.90
C ALA A 108 -15.45 37.66 6.44
N VAL A 109 -15.71 38.58 5.50
CA VAL A 109 -15.66 38.30 4.06
C VAL A 109 -14.24 37.92 3.61
N LEU A 110 -13.22 38.65 4.06
CA LEU A 110 -11.82 38.36 3.75
C LEU A 110 -11.39 36.98 4.27
N VAL A 111 -11.61 36.72 5.56
CA VAL A 111 -11.24 35.45 6.21
C VAL A 111 -12.05 34.29 5.64
N GLY A 112 -13.36 34.47 5.50
CA GLY A 112 -14.26 33.48 4.92
C GLY A 112 -13.87 33.13 3.49
N GLY A 113 -13.61 34.15 2.65
CA GLY A 113 -13.13 33.99 1.28
C GLY A 113 -11.80 33.23 1.23
N ALA A 114 -10.79 33.69 1.97
CA ALA A 114 -9.47 33.06 2.01
C ALA A 114 -9.52 31.59 2.47
N ALA A 115 -10.50 31.22 3.29
CA ALA A 115 -10.71 29.86 3.76
C ALA A 115 -11.45 28.96 2.75
N VAL A 116 -12.12 29.49 1.71
CA VAL A 116 -12.93 28.68 0.78
C VAL A 116 -12.11 27.59 0.10
N LEU A 117 -10.99 27.95 -0.55
CA LEU A 117 -10.15 26.97 -1.25
C LEU A 117 -9.56 25.89 -0.32
N PRO A 118 -8.92 26.22 0.82
CA PRO A 118 -8.39 25.19 1.72
C PRO A 118 -9.49 24.32 2.33
N LEU A 119 -10.67 24.88 2.63
CA LEU A 119 -11.80 24.08 3.14
C LEU A 119 -12.36 23.13 2.09
N LEU A 120 -12.54 23.57 0.84
CA LEU A 120 -12.98 22.71 -0.26
C LEU A 120 -12.00 21.58 -0.52
N LEU A 121 -10.70 21.89 -0.54
CA LEU A 121 -9.65 20.88 -0.66
C LEU A 121 -9.68 19.87 0.51
N THR A 122 -9.79 20.38 1.73
CA THR A 122 -9.83 19.53 2.93
C THR A 122 -11.06 18.62 2.91
N ALA A 123 -12.22 19.13 2.49
CA ALA A 123 -13.44 18.34 2.37
C ALA A 123 -13.29 17.23 1.31
N ASP A 124 -12.70 17.54 0.15
CA ASP A 124 -12.41 16.55 -0.90
C ASP A 124 -11.49 15.43 -0.38
N TYR A 125 -10.42 15.80 0.34
CA TYR A 125 -9.49 14.84 0.93
C TYR A 125 -10.12 14.03 2.06
N TYR A 126 -10.97 14.66 2.88
CA TYR A 126 -11.68 13.96 3.94
C TYR A 126 -12.67 12.95 3.37
N HIS A 127 -13.37 13.28 2.28
CA HIS A 127 -14.20 12.32 1.54
C HIS A 127 -13.34 11.17 0.99
N ALA A 128 -12.21 11.46 0.35
CA ALA A 128 -11.27 10.44 -0.13
C ALA A 128 -10.78 9.51 0.99
N ARG A 129 -10.50 10.07 2.18
CA ARG A 129 -10.15 9.31 3.39
C ARG A 129 -11.29 8.35 3.74
N GLN A 130 -12.52 8.85 3.89
CA GLN A 130 -13.66 8.02 4.27
C GLN A 130 -13.88 6.86 3.28
N THR A 131 -13.86 7.15 1.98
CA THR A 131 -14.05 6.14 0.93
C THR A 131 -12.94 5.08 0.95
N LEU A 132 -11.69 5.50 1.05
CA LEU A 132 -10.55 4.58 1.07
C LEU A 132 -10.53 3.69 2.33
N HIS A 133 -10.76 4.28 3.51
CA HIS A 133 -10.79 3.55 4.77
C HIS A 133 -11.98 2.61 4.85
N ALA A 134 -13.15 2.99 4.33
CA ALA A 134 -14.31 2.12 4.21
C ALA A 134 -14.02 0.92 3.29
N ALA A 135 -13.38 1.16 2.14
CA ALA A 135 -13.00 0.10 1.20
C ALA A 135 -11.96 -0.86 1.80
N LEU A 136 -10.96 -0.33 2.52
CA LEU A 136 -9.97 -1.14 3.24
C LEU A 136 -10.63 -1.97 4.34
N ALA A 137 -11.53 -1.38 5.12
CA ALA A 137 -12.26 -2.09 6.16
C ALA A 137 -13.13 -3.20 5.57
N TYR A 138 -13.84 -2.93 4.47
CA TYR A 138 -14.66 -3.93 3.78
C TYR A 138 -13.82 -5.13 3.29
N VAL A 139 -12.63 -4.90 2.72
CA VAL A 139 -11.81 -5.96 2.14
C VAL A 139 -11.00 -6.73 3.18
N TYR A 140 -10.41 -6.03 4.16
CA TYR A 140 -9.41 -6.61 5.07
C TYR A 140 -9.95 -6.87 6.49
N THR A 141 -10.94 -6.13 6.94
CA THR A 141 -11.56 -6.30 8.27
C THR A 141 -13.09 -6.15 8.21
N PRO A 142 -13.79 -6.98 7.41
CA PRO A 142 -15.23 -6.83 7.22
C PRO A 142 -15.98 -7.05 8.53
N ASP A 143 -16.81 -6.08 8.87
CA ASP A 143 -17.79 -6.16 9.95
C ASP A 143 -19.18 -6.35 9.35
N TYR A 144 -19.67 -7.59 9.36
CA TYR A 144 -20.95 -7.96 8.74
C TYR A 144 -22.18 -7.36 9.44
N ALA A 145 -22.01 -6.72 10.59
CA ALA A 145 -23.06 -5.95 11.25
C ALA A 145 -23.19 -4.52 10.72
N LYS A 146 -22.21 -4.04 9.92
CA LYS A 146 -22.19 -2.69 9.35
C LYS A 146 -22.52 -2.71 7.87
N THR A 147 -23.35 -1.76 7.45
CA THR A 147 -23.56 -1.43 6.04
C THR A 147 -22.47 -0.50 5.56
N TYR A 148 -21.75 -0.89 4.52
CA TYR A 148 -20.74 -0.06 3.87
C TYR A 148 -21.36 0.63 2.65
N ASP A 149 -21.36 1.95 2.64
CA ASP A 149 -21.70 2.74 1.46
C ASP A 149 -20.41 3.06 0.70
N LEU A 150 -20.18 2.37 -0.42
CA LEU A 150 -18.91 2.39 -1.14
C LEU A 150 -19.10 3.02 -2.52
N ASP A 151 -18.66 4.27 -2.65
CA ASP A 151 -18.57 4.95 -3.94
C ASP A 151 -17.33 4.46 -4.72
N ALA A 152 -17.55 3.49 -5.60
CA ALA A 152 -16.51 2.94 -6.46
C ALA A 152 -15.85 4.00 -7.36
N ALA A 153 -16.58 5.02 -7.81
CA ALA A 153 -16.04 6.07 -8.67
C ALA A 153 -15.15 7.05 -7.89
N SER A 154 -15.52 7.40 -6.66
CA SER A 154 -14.63 8.14 -5.74
C SER A 154 -13.40 7.30 -5.38
N LEU A 155 -13.56 6.02 -5.06
CA LEU A 155 -12.45 5.13 -4.73
C LEU A 155 -11.45 5.04 -5.89
N ALA A 156 -11.93 4.87 -7.13
CA ALA A 156 -11.08 4.84 -8.32
C ALA A 156 -10.18 6.08 -8.44
N ARG A 157 -10.74 7.27 -8.18
CA ARG A 157 -10.00 8.53 -8.20
C ARG A 157 -8.96 8.58 -7.08
N THR A 158 -9.33 8.20 -5.86
CA THR A 158 -8.41 8.16 -4.72
C THR A 158 -7.24 7.20 -4.97
N LEU A 159 -7.51 5.98 -5.45
CA LEU A 159 -6.48 4.99 -5.77
C LEU A 159 -5.54 5.46 -6.89
N ALA A 160 -6.09 6.14 -7.91
CA ALA A 160 -5.28 6.74 -8.97
C ALA A 160 -4.31 7.81 -8.42
N THR A 161 -4.78 8.70 -7.55
CA THR A 161 -3.94 9.73 -6.90
C THR A 161 -2.85 9.11 -6.01
N VAL A 162 -3.19 8.09 -5.21
CA VAL A 162 -2.22 7.37 -4.37
C VAL A 162 -1.11 6.75 -5.21
N ARG A 163 -1.47 6.13 -6.34
CA ARG A 163 -0.51 5.49 -7.25
C ARG A 163 0.37 6.53 -7.96
N GLU A 164 -0.22 7.65 -8.40
CA GLU A 164 0.51 8.78 -8.98
C GLU A 164 1.56 9.34 -8.01
N HIS A 165 1.24 9.45 -6.71
CA HIS A 165 2.20 9.88 -5.69
C HIS A 165 3.31 8.86 -5.44
N LYS A 166 3.01 7.56 -5.56
CA LYS A 166 3.96 6.48 -5.31
C LYS A 166 4.97 6.27 -6.43
N ASP A 167 4.52 6.27 -7.68
CA ASP A 167 5.38 6.08 -8.86
C ASP A 167 6.37 7.25 -9.05
N ARG A 168 6.05 8.44 -8.51
CA ARG A 168 6.81 9.67 -8.68
C ARG A 168 7.86 9.93 -7.60
N ASN A 169 8.02 9.04 -6.63
CA ASN A 169 9.05 9.17 -5.59
C ASN A 169 10.48 8.91 -6.10
N ARG A 170 10.64 8.67 -7.42
CA ARG A 170 11.93 8.41 -8.08
C ARG A 170 12.56 9.65 -8.74
N ASP A 171 11.81 10.72 -8.97
CA ASP A 171 12.28 11.95 -9.63
C ASP A 171 12.36 13.12 -8.63
N LEU A 172 13.53 13.28 -8.01
CA LEU A 172 13.82 14.29 -6.98
C LEU A 172 14.03 15.72 -7.53
N ILE A 173 14.03 15.90 -8.85
CA ILE A 173 14.41 17.17 -9.47
C ILE A 173 13.44 17.46 -10.62
N MET A 174 12.35 18.19 -10.31
CA MET A 174 11.54 18.89 -11.32
C MET A 174 10.60 18.02 -12.20
N GLY A 175 9.72 17.22 -11.58
CA GLY A 175 8.69 16.51 -12.33
C GLY A 175 7.41 16.25 -11.55
N SER A 176 6.39 17.11 -11.72
CA SER A 176 4.97 16.80 -11.49
C SER A 176 4.44 16.51 -10.08
N GLN A 177 5.26 16.61 -9.03
CA GLN A 177 4.76 16.55 -7.64
C GLN A 177 4.19 17.90 -7.22
N GLN A 178 3.03 17.92 -6.56
CA GLN A 178 2.47 19.12 -5.94
C GLN A 178 3.08 19.32 -4.56
N PRO A 179 4.04 20.25 -4.39
CA PRO A 179 4.69 20.44 -3.10
C PRO A 179 3.64 20.83 -2.07
N PHE A 180 3.82 20.35 -0.83
CA PHE A 180 2.91 20.52 0.31
C PHE A 180 1.55 19.82 0.18
N LEU A 181 0.88 19.86 -0.98
CA LEU A 181 -0.44 19.23 -1.17
C LEU A 181 -0.37 17.71 -1.18
N SER A 182 0.67 17.12 -1.78
CA SER A 182 0.88 15.67 -1.75
C SER A 182 1.18 15.18 -0.32
N THR A 183 1.99 15.93 0.43
CA THR A 183 2.28 15.68 1.85
C THR A 183 1.00 15.77 2.69
N TYR A 184 0.20 16.81 2.48
CA TYR A 184 -1.07 17.01 3.16
C TYR A 184 -2.07 15.89 2.85
N PHE A 185 -2.14 15.47 1.57
CA PHE A 185 -2.95 14.33 1.15
C PHE A 185 -2.51 13.04 1.85
N ASN A 186 -1.22 12.73 1.85
CA ASN A 186 -0.70 11.51 2.48
C ASN A 186 -0.97 11.50 3.99
N TRP A 187 -0.80 12.63 4.67
CA TRP A 187 -1.12 12.76 6.08
C TRP A 187 -2.62 12.57 6.35
N LEU A 188 -3.50 13.28 5.63
CA LEU A 188 -4.93 13.28 5.91
C LEU A 188 -5.64 12.03 5.41
N VAL A 189 -5.30 11.52 4.22
CA VAL A 189 -6.00 10.39 3.58
C VAL A 189 -5.40 9.05 4.01
N LEU A 190 -4.07 8.97 4.12
CA LEU A 190 -3.36 7.72 4.35
C LEU A 190 -2.86 7.55 5.78
N ASP A 191 -3.10 8.51 6.69
CA ASP A 191 -2.54 8.52 8.04
C ASP A 191 -1.00 8.44 8.05
N ASN A 192 -0.37 9.07 7.06
CA ASN A 192 1.07 9.02 6.83
C ASN A 192 1.61 7.60 6.56
N LEU A 193 0.73 6.65 6.19
CA LEU A 193 1.09 5.30 5.77
C LEU A 193 1.16 5.21 4.23
N LEU A 194 1.91 4.25 3.73
CA LEU A 194 1.96 3.92 2.31
C LEU A 194 1.10 2.69 2.02
N LEU A 195 0.32 2.75 0.95
CA LEU A 195 -0.41 1.59 0.44
C LEU A 195 0.50 0.73 -0.45
N SER A 196 0.62 -0.56 -0.12
CA SER A 196 1.35 -1.55 -0.91
C SER A 196 0.69 -1.77 -2.29
N GLU A 197 1.48 -2.16 -3.29
CA GLU A 197 0.96 -2.44 -4.66
C GLU A 197 -0.12 -3.54 -4.65
N SER A 198 0.06 -4.59 -3.86
CA SER A 198 -0.91 -5.67 -3.73
C SER A 198 -2.26 -5.18 -3.20
N LYS A 199 -2.26 -4.34 -2.16
CA LYS A 199 -3.48 -3.72 -1.62
C LYS A 199 -4.18 -2.84 -2.65
N LEU A 200 -3.44 -2.01 -3.39
CA LEU A 200 -4.00 -1.17 -4.46
C LEU A 200 -4.66 -2.04 -5.54
N THR A 201 -3.95 -3.05 -6.05
CA THR A 201 -4.47 -3.96 -7.08
C THR A 201 -5.67 -4.78 -6.59
N THR A 202 -5.67 -5.20 -5.31
CA THR A 202 -6.79 -5.93 -4.69
C THR A 202 -8.02 -5.04 -4.58
N LEU A 203 -7.87 -3.79 -4.13
CA LEU A 203 -8.98 -2.84 -4.10
C LEU A 203 -9.49 -2.56 -5.51
N GLU A 204 -8.60 -2.40 -6.49
CA GLU A 204 -8.98 -2.16 -7.89
C GLU A 204 -9.75 -3.34 -8.51
N SER A 205 -9.41 -4.58 -8.16
CA SER A 205 -10.09 -5.78 -8.65
C SER A 205 -11.42 -6.02 -7.95
N VAL A 206 -11.49 -5.87 -6.63
CA VAL A 206 -12.71 -6.06 -5.82
C VAL A 206 -13.78 -5.05 -6.20
N PHE A 207 -13.40 -3.78 -6.40
CA PHE A 207 -14.35 -2.70 -6.71
C PHE A 207 -14.49 -2.41 -8.21
N GLY A 208 -13.84 -3.20 -9.07
CA GLY A 208 -13.91 -3.04 -10.53
C GLY A 208 -13.37 -1.69 -11.04
N THR A 209 -12.64 -0.95 -10.21
CA THR A 209 -12.19 0.41 -10.51
C THR A 209 -10.98 0.44 -11.47
N GLY A 210 -10.37 -0.72 -11.73
CA GLY A 210 -9.19 -0.88 -12.61
C GLY A 210 -9.50 -1.15 -14.09
N LEU A 211 -10.76 -1.25 -14.50
CA LEU A 211 -11.11 -1.78 -15.83
C LEU A 211 -10.90 -0.84 -17.03
N ASN A 212 -10.50 0.42 -16.82
CA ASN A 212 -10.11 1.31 -17.92
C ASN A 212 -8.63 1.16 -18.36
N ARG A 213 -7.83 0.30 -17.71
CA ARG A 213 -6.41 0.10 -18.06
C ARG A 213 -6.10 -1.16 -18.86
N LEU A 214 -7.06 -2.07 -19.05
CA LEU A 214 -6.88 -3.19 -19.99
C LEU A 214 -6.89 -2.74 -21.47
N ASN A 215 -7.41 -1.55 -21.77
CA ASN A 215 -7.52 -1.03 -23.15
C ASN A 215 -6.41 -0.05 -23.58
N ASN A 216 -5.54 0.41 -22.67
CA ASN A 216 -4.53 1.46 -22.99
C ASN A 216 -3.08 0.95 -22.94
N TRP A 217 -2.88 -0.36 -23.06
CA TRP A 217 -1.58 -1.02 -23.29
C TRP A 217 -1.36 -1.30 -24.78
N GLN A 218 -1.84 -0.42 -25.65
CA GLN A 218 -1.42 -0.35 -27.04
C GLN A 218 -0.55 0.89 -27.24
N SER A 219 0.68 0.60 -27.71
CA SER A 219 1.65 1.48 -28.35
C SER A 219 2.17 2.68 -27.55
N ASP A 220 3.25 2.45 -26.79
CA ASP A 220 4.41 3.33 -26.88
C ASP A 220 5.69 2.49 -26.94
N GLY A 221 6.50 2.78 -27.96
CA GLY A 221 7.61 1.96 -28.44
C GLY A 221 8.85 1.98 -27.56
N PHE A 222 9.67 0.94 -27.76
CA PHE A 222 11.03 0.75 -27.24
C PHE A 222 11.19 0.41 -25.75
N ALA A 223 10.44 -0.58 -25.26
CA ALA A 223 10.98 -1.50 -24.25
C ALA A 223 11.30 -2.82 -24.96
N ARG A 224 12.59 -3.15 -25.03
CA ARG A 224 13.04 -4.51 -25.39
C ARG A 224 12.22 -5.48 -24.54
N THR A 225 11.60 -6.47 -25.17
CA THR A 225 11.03 -7.64 -24.52
C THR A 225 12.11 -8.32 -23.69
N ALA A 226 12.29 -7.87 -22.45
CA ALA A 226 12.84 -8.72 -21.42
C ALA A 226 11.76 -9.80 -21.19
N PRO A 227 12.08 -11.08 -21.40
CA PRO A 227 11.14 -12.14 -21.04
C PRO A 227 10.77 -11.97 -19.57
N ALA A 228 9.49 -12.16 -19.23
CA ALA A 228 9.05 -12.21 -17.84
C ALA A 228 10.02 -13.15 -17.08
N PRO A 229 10.57 -12.74 -15.92
CA PRO A 229 11.50 -13.58 -15.19
C PRO A 229 10.80 -14.92 -14.91
N THR A 230 11.37 -16.00 -15.43
CA THR A 230 10.87 -17.35 -15.15
C THR A 230 10.89 -17.53 -13.63
N PRO A 231 9.80 -17.97 -12.98
CA PRO A 231 9.79 -18.15 -11.54
C PRO A 231 10.86 -19.17 -11.14
N ALA A 232 11.48 -18.97 -9.97
CA ALA A 232 12.30 -20.04 -9.39
C ALA A 232 11.38 -21.25 -9.12
N ALA A 233 11.95 -22.46 -9.13
CA ALA A 233 11.18 -23.68 -8.99
C ALA A 233 11.71 -24.55 -7.84
N LEU A 234 10.83 -25.39 -7.30
CA LEU A 234 11.21 -26.45 -6.37
C LEU A 234 12.18 -27.41 -7.05
N ARG A 235 13.31 -27.69 -6.39
CA ARG A 235 14.33 -28.64 -6.83
C ARG A 235 14.22 -29.94 -6.04
N HIS A 236 14.27 -29.82 -4.72
CA HIS A 236 14.22 -30.96 -3.81
C HIS A 236 13.32 -30.66 -2.61
N LEU A 237 12.57 -31.68 -2.22
CA LEU A 237 11.75 -31.71 -1.02
C LEU A 237 12.19 -32.91 -0.18
N THR A 238 12.64 -32.67 1.04
CA THR A 238 13.03 -33.74 1.97
C THR A 238 12.41 -33.49 3.34
N ALA A 239 12.31 -34.52 4.17
CA ALA A 239 11.83 -34.37 5.54
C ALA A 239 12.62 -35.22 6.52
N ARG A 240 12.66 -34.76 7.77
CA ARG A 240 13.27 -35.45 8.91
C ARG A 240 12.30 -35.36 10.08
N SER A 241 11.98 -36.50 10.68
CA SER A 241 10.92 -36.60 11.69
C SER A 241 11.46 -37.20 12.97
N THR A 242 11.11 -36.60 14.11
CA THR A 242 11.48 -37.08 15.44
C THR A 242 10.23 -37.19 16.30
N TYR A 243 10.03 -38.31 16.98
CA TYR A 243 8.91 -38.47 17.90
C TYR A 243 9.25 -37.90 19.28
N ASP A 244 8.45 -36.94 19.77
CA ASP A 244 8.53 -36.42 21.12
C ASP A 244 7.55 -37.18 22.03
N ALA A 245 8.09 -38.10 22.83
CA ALA A 245 7.32 -38.92 23.76
C ALA A 245 6.59 -38.12 24.85
N ARG A 246 7.06 -36.91 25.20
CA ARG A 246 6.41 -36.06 26.22
C ARG A 246 5.18 -35.37 25.66
N GLN A 247 5.26 -34.92 24.42
CA GLN A 247 4.16 -34.28 23.70
C GLN A 247 3.23 -35.30 23.02
N GLN A 248 3.65 -36.57 22.97
CA GLN A 248 3.00 -37.65 22.23
C GLN A 248 2.70 -37.23 20.78
N ALA A 249 3.68 -36.61 20.14
CA ALA A 249 3.57 -36.05 18.80
C ALA A 249 4.89 -36.16 18.04
N TRP A 250 4.81 -36.24 16.72
CA TRP A 250 5.93 -36.10 15.81
C TRP A 250 6.25 -34.63 15.57
N VAL A 251 7.53 -34.31 15.58
CA VAL A 251 8.07 -33.03 15.16
C VAL A 251 8.91 -33.27 13.90
N SER A 252 8.44 -32.73 12.78
CA SER A 252 8.99 -33.00 11.45
C SER A 252 9.48 -31.73 10.79
N TRP A 253 10.73 -31.71 10.37
CA TRP A 253 11.28 -30.66 9.53
C TRP A 253 11.12 -31.04 8.07
N VAL A 254 10.47 -30.18 7.29
CA VAL A 254 10.37 -30.27 5.84
C VAL A 254 11.36 -29.29 5.24
N ASP A 255 12.46 -29.81 4.68
CA ASP A 255 13.51 -29.02 4.07
C ASP A 255 13.17 -28.84 2.56
N VAL A 256 13.07 -27.59 2.11
CA VAL A 256 12.69 -27.18 0.75
C VAL A 256 13.87 -26.51 0.07
N GLU A 257 14.28 -27.03 -1.09
CA GLU A 257 15.36 -26.48 -1.89
C GLU A 257 14.83 -25.92 -3.20
N VAL A 258 15.12 -24.64 -3.46
CA VAL A 258 14.59 -23.89 -4.60
C VAL A 258 15.73 -23.33 -5.44
N GLY A 259 15.55 -23.29 -6.76
CA GLY A 259 16.58 -22.79 -7.66
C GLY A 259 15.98 -22.14 -8.90
N ASN A 260 16.72 -21.21 -9.50
CA ASN A 260 16.30 -20.60 -10.76
C ASN A 260 16.26 -21.64 -11.87
N VAL A 261 15.21 -21.60 -12.67
CA VAL A 261 15.08 -22.44 -13.87
C VAL A 261 16.03 -21.94 -14.97
N ASN A 262 16.33 -20.63 -14.99
CA ASN A 262 17.26 -20.01 -15.92
C ASN A 262 18.52 -19.47 -15.19
N PRO A 263 19.72 -20.01 -15.46
CA PRO A 263 20.98 -19.57 -14.82
C PRO A 263 21.38 -18.12 -15.14
N ALA A 264 20.85 -17.53 -16.23
CA ALA A 264 21.13 -16.15 -16.60
C ALA A 264 20.35 -15.11 -15.77
N GLN A 265 19.52 -15.55 -14.82
CA GLN A 265 18.66 -14.70 -14.01
C GLN A 265 19.39 -14.12 -12.79
N LEU A 266 19.41 -12.79 -12.71
CA LEU A 266 20.10 -12.04 -11.65
C LEU A 266 19.40 -12.13 -10.29
N ALA A 267 18.07 -12.25 -10.25
CA ALA A 267 17.30 -12.52 -9.04
C ALA A 267 15.92 -13.09 -9.42
N GLY A 268 15.63 -14.30 -8.95
CA GLY A 268 14.33 -14.95 -9.03
C GLY A 268 13.61 -14.96 -7.68
N GLU A 269 12.35 -15.33 -7.72
CA GLU A 269 11.50 -15.48 -6.55
C GLU A 269 10.77 -16.83 -6.66
N TYR A 270 10.75 -17.57 -5.56
CA TYR A 270 9.95 -18.78 -5.43
C TYR A 270 8.71 -18.47 -4.61
N ARG A 271 7.52 -18.79 -5.14
CA ARG A 271 6.25 -18.67 -4.44
C ARG A 271 5.44 -19.93 -4.69
N THR A 272 5.01 -20.59 -3.61
CA THR A 272 4.09 -21.72 -3.68
C THR A 272 3.02 -21.60 -2.61
N THR A 273 1.91 -22.30 -2.82
CA THR A 273 0.86 -22.48 -1.84
C THR A 273 0.54 -23.97 -1.75
N PHE A 274 0.56 -24.52 -0.54
CA PHE A 274 0.33 -25.93 -0.30
C PHE A 274 -0.66 -26.14 0.85
N ALA A 275 -1.35 -27.28 0.81
CA ALA A 275 -2.28 -27.67 1.86
C ALA A 275 -1.52 -28.29 3.04
N LEU A 276 -1.86 -27.87 4.26
CA LEU A 276 -1.41 -28.48 5.49
C LEU A 276 -2.37 -29.63 5.85
N PRO A 277 -1.91 -30.89 5.94
CA PRO A 277 -2.79 -32.01 6.26
C PRO A 277 -3.51 -31.83 7.60
N ALA A 278 -4.69 -32.43 7.73
CA ALA A 278 -5.47 -32.36 8.95
C ALA A 278 -4.68 -32.90 10.16
N GLY A 279 -4.77 -32.23 11.30
CA GLY A 279 -4.04 -32.61 12.51
C GLY A 279 -2.56 -32.23 12.51
N CYS A 280 -2.11 -31.42 11.55
CA CYS A 280 -0.77 -30.85 11.50
C CYS A 280 -0.79 -29.37 11.91
N TRP A 281 0.27 -28.92 12.57
CA TRP A 281 0.47 -27.52 12.96
C TRP A 281 1.89 -27.08 12.64
N VAL A 282 2.05 -25.90 12.04
CA VAL A 282 3.37 -25.31 11.85
C VAL A 282 3.87 -24.74 13.18
N SER A 283 5.05 -25.16 13.61
CA SER A 283 5.65 -24.72 14.87
C SER A 283 6.85 -23.80 14.66
N ASP A 284 7.55 -23.91 13.53
CA ASP A 284 8.76 -23.12 13.25
C ASP A 284 9.03 -23.04 11.73
N TYR A 285 9.88 -22.10 11.31
CA TYR A 285 10.27 -21.87 9.92
C TYR A 285 11.70 -21.31 9.89
N TYR A 286 12.54 -21.75 8.95
CA TYR A 286 13.90 -21.23 8.79
C TYR A 286 14.24 -20.93 7.33
N LEU A 287 15.26 -20.08 7.14
CA LEU A 287 15.92 -19.88 5.86
C LEU A 287 17.44 -19.87 6.02
N ASP A 288 18.14 -20.51 5.08
CA ASP A 288 19.59 -20.40 5.00
C ASP A 288 20.00 -19.08 4.29
N ILE A 289 20.83 -18.29 4.94
CA ILE A 289 21.40 -17.02 4.47
C ILE A 289 22.93 -17.09 4.62
N ASP A 290 23.67 -16.89 3.53
CA ASP A 290 25.15 -16.91 3.53
C ASP A 290 25.77 -18.15 4.23
N GLY A 291 25.13 -19.31 4.07
CA GLY A 291 25.58 -20.58 4.66
C GLY A 291 25.23 -20.78 6.14
N ARG A 292 24.47 -19.86 6.75
CA ARG A 292 23.97 -19.97 8.13
C ARG A 292 22.45 -20.11 8.14
N ARG A 293 21.95 -20.97 9.01
CA ARG A 293 20.51 -21.15 9.23
C ARG A 293 19.98 -20.05 10.15
N GLU A 294 19.05 -19.26 9.64
CA GLU A 294 18.40 -18.19 10.39
C GLU A 294 16.92 -18.51 10.58
N PRO A 295 16.32 -18.21 11.76
CA PRO A 295 14.89 -18.37 11.95
C PRO A 295 14.13 -17.45 10.98
N GLY A 296 13.16 -18.02 10.28
CA GLY A 296 12.30 -17.32 9.34
C GLY A 296 11.05 -16.76 10.03
N ILE A 297 10.35 -15.87 9.34
CA ILE A 297 9.14 -15.26 9.89
C ILE A 297 7.96 -16.21 9.68
N LEU A 298 7.46 -16.77 10.79
CA LEU A 298 6.20 -17.50 10.86
C LEU A 298 5.09 -16.56 11.31
N ALA A 299 4.04 -16.40 10.50
CA ALA A 299 2.98 -15.47 10.85
C ALA A 299 1.56 -16.02 10.61
N GLU A 300 0.71 -15.84 11.61
CA GLU A 300 -0.74 -16.10 11.52
C GLU A 300 -1.43 -15.04 10.67
N LYS A 301 -2.54 -15.39 10.01
CA LYS A 301 -3.23 -14.56 8.99
C LYS A 301 -3.39 -13.08 9.36
N LYS A 302 -3.66 -12.75 10.64
CA LYS A 302 -3.84 -11.36 11.12
C LYS A 302 -2.54 -10.65 11.54
N ALA A 303 -1.51 -11.38 11.95
CA ALA A 303 -0.22 -10.83 12.38
C ALA A 303 0.78 -10.73 11.21
N ALA A 304 0.65 -11.59 10.20
CA ALA A 304 1.47 -11.61 8.99
C ALA A 304 1.40 -10.29 8.24
N ASP A 305 0.21 -9.74 8.03
CA ASP A 305 0.05 -8.50 7.27
C ASP A 305 0.65 -7.28 8.00
N TRP A 306 0.71 -7.27 9.33
CA TRP A 306 1.27 -6.15 10.12
C TRP A 306 2.79 -6.26 10.28
N VAL A 307 3.32 -7.44 10.63
CA VAL A 307 4.77 -7.69 10.76
C VAL A 307 5.46 -7.62 9.40
N TYR A 308 4.82 -8.10 8.33
CA TYR A 308 5.28 -7.96 6.95
C TYR A 308 5.40 -6.50 6.53
N THR A 309 4.41 -5.66 6.86
CA THR A 309 4.42 -4.26 6.41
C THR A 309 5.44 -3.42 7.19
N GLN A 310 5.72 -3.73 8.46
CA GLN A 310 6.62 -2.93 9.30
C GLN A 310 8.11 -3.25 9.05
N ILE A 311 8.43 -4.48 8.63
CA ILE A 311 9.82 -4.88 8.28
C ILE A 311 10.17 -4.44 6.83
N VAL A 312 9.20 -4.45 5.91
CA VAL A 312 9.42 -4.13 4.48
C VAL A 312 9.77 -2.66 4.21
N HIS A 313 9.48 -1.73 5.12
CA HIS A 313 9.54 -0.29 4.84
C HIS A 313 10.72 0.48 5.42
N GLN A 314 11.65 -0.14 6.17
CA GLN A 314 12.66 0.63 6.91
C GLN A 314 14.12 0.53 6.44
N ASN A 315 14.54 -0.41 5.60
CA ASN A 315 15.90 -0.40 5.04
C ASN A 315 16.04 -1.42 3.91
N ASP A 316 17.03 -1.24 3.03
CA ASP A 316 17.41 -2.08 1.89
C ASP A 316 17.85 -3.54 2.23
N ARG A 317 17.16 -4.23 3.16
CA ARG A 317 17.33 -5.65 3.46
C ARG A 317 15.99 -6.35 3.29
N ARG A 318 15.80 -6.90 2.09
CA ARG A 318 14.63 -7.69 1.69
C ARG A 318 14.51 -8.92 2.57
N ASP A 319 13.32 -9.17 3.13
CA ASP A 319 13.03 -10.36 3.92
C ASP A 319 13.25 -11.61 3.08
N PRO A 320 14.14 -12.52 3.50
CA PRO A 320 14.64 -13.51 2.57
C PRO A 320 13.75 -14.77 2.48
N GLY A 321 12.82 -14.96 3.41
CA GLY A 321 11.87 -16.08 3.43
C GLY A 321 10.67 -15.79 4.34
N LEU A 322 9.46 -16.15 3.90
CA LEU A 322 8.20 -15.94 4.62
C LEU A 322 7.29 -17.17 4.48
N LEU A 323 6.72 -17.60 5.61
CA LEU A 323 5.67 -18.61 5.66
C LEU A 323 4.42 -18.05 6.36
N ALA A 324 3.29 -18.07 5.67
CA ALA A 324 2.04 -17.49 6.17
C ALA A 324 0.83 -18.39 5.92
N TYR A 325 -0.12 -18.42 6.85
CA TYR A 325 -1.42 -19.06 6.64
C TYR A 325 -2.28 -18.24 5.65
N ALA A 326 -2.60 -18.83 4.50
CA ALA A 326 -3.52 -18.27 3.49
C ALA A 326 -4.98 -18.67 3.75
N GLY A 327 -5.19 -19.78 4.47
CA GLY A 327 -6.49 -20.32 4.90
C GLY A 327 -6.32 -21.18 6.16
N PRO A 328 -7.40 -21.85 6.65
CA PRO A 328 -7.34 -22.70 7.84
C PRO A 328 -6.35 -23.87 7.71
N ASP A 329 -6.19 -24.39 6.50
CA ASP A 329 -5.43 -25.57 6.11
C ASP A 329 -4.50 -25.28 4.92
N GLN A 330 -4.21 -24.00 4.66
CA GLN A 330 -3.43 -23.59 3.49
C GLN A 330 -2.29 -22.66 3.88
N LEU A 331 -1.08 -23.03 3.48
CA LEU A 331 0.15 -22.28 3.74
C LEU A 331 0.70 -21.70 2.44
N ARG A 332 1.20 -20.47 2.53
CA ARG A 332 1.89 -19.76 1.46
C ARG A 332 3.35 -19.58 1.85
N LEU A 333 4.24 -20.09 1.01
CA LEU A 333 5.68 -19.99 1.17
C LEU A 333 6.25 -19.07 0.08
N GLN A 334 7.08 -18.12 0.50
CA GLN A 334 7.73 -17.17 -0.38
C GLN A 334 9.21 -17.08 -0.01
N VAL A 335 10.10 -17.24 -1.00
CA VAL A 335 11.57 -17.23 -0.82
C VAL A 335 12.20 -16.26 -1.82
N TYR A 336 13.00 -15.34 -1.31
CA TYR A 336 13.61 -14.26 -2.08
C TYR A 336 15.00 -13.84 -1.52
N PRO A 337 15.94 -13.32 -2.32
CA PRO A 337 16.11 -13.62 -3.73
C PRO A 337 16.62 -15.06 -3.92
N VAL A 338 16.29 -15.67 -5.05
CA VAL A 338 16.99 -16.85 -5.57
C VAL A 338 17.97 -16.35 -6.63
N VAL A 339 19.27 -16.34 -6.35
CA VAL A 339 20.28 -15.70 -7.20
C VAL A 339 21.13 -16.74 -7.91
N GLY A 340 21.31 -16.61 -9.23
CA GLY A 340 22.18 -17.48 -10.02
C GLY A 340 21.74 -18.94 -10.03
N SER A 341 22.72 -19.85 -10.07
CA SER A 341 22.52 -21.32 -10.07
C SER A 341 22.59 -21.96 -8.68
N THR A 342 22.97 -21.20 -7.65
CA THR A 342 23.09 -21.73 -6.29
C THR A 342 21.70 -21.96 -5.70
N PRO A 343 21.35 -23.21 -5.34
CA PRO A 343 20.05 -23.48 -4.74
C PRO A 343 19.96 -22.81 -3.38
N ARG A 344 18.78 -22.30 -3.05
CA ARG A 344 18.46 -21.73 -1.74
C ARG A 344 17.64 -22.72 -0.94
N ARG A 345 18.01 -22.91 0.33
CA ARG A 345 17.36 -23.86 1.23
C ARG A 345 16.58 -23.13 2.31
N THR A 346 15.35 -23.59 2.53
CA THR A 346 14.44 -23.14 3.58
C THR A 346 13.80 -24.37 4.22
N GLY A 347 13.13 -24.24 5.35
CA GLY A 347 12.40 -25.37 5.89
C GLY A 347 11.31 -24.98 6.87
N VAL A 348 10.30 -25.84 6.96
CA VAL A 348 9.11 -25.67 7.79
C VAL A 348 9.08 -26.78 8.82
N GLN A 349 8.89 -26.44 10.09
CA GLN A 349 8.66 -27.42 11.15
C GLN A 349 7.16 -27.64 11.31
N ILE A 350 6.76 -28.91 11.26
CA ILE A 350 5.38 -29.34 11.36
C ILE A 350 5.29 -30.33 12.52
N THR A 351 4.36 -30.06 13.44
CA THR A 351 3.98 -30.94 14.54
C THR A 351 2.72 -31.70 14.16
N HIS A 352 2.70 -33.02 14.33
CA HIS A 352 1.56 -33.88 13.95
C HIS A 352 1.49 -35.14 14.81
N LYS A 353 0.30 -35.73 14.99
CA LYS A 353 0.12 -36.92 15.86
C LYS A 353 0.44 -38.24 15.18
N GLU A 354 0.02 -38.39 13.93
CA GLU A 354 0.13 -39.61 13.15
C GLU A 354 1.03 -39.38 11.94
N PRO A 355 1.66 -40.41 11.36
CA PRO A 355 2.39 -40.26 10.11
C PRO A 355 1.49 -39.71 8.99
N VAL A 356 1.96 -38.70 8.26
CA VAL A 356 1.20 -38.01 7.20
C VAL A 356 2.06 -37.77 5.96
N GLU A 357 1.43 -37.59 4.80
CA GLU A 357 2.10 -37.13 3.59
C GLU A 357 1.83 -35.65 3.33
N LEU A 358 2.88 -34.90 2.95
CA LEU A 358 2.80 -33.51 2.53
C LEU A 358 3.11 -33.39 1.03
N LEU A 359 2.35 -32.56 0.31
CA LEU A 359 2.51 -32.30 -1.12
C LEU A 359 2.87 -30.83 -1.35
N ILE A 360 4.02 -30.55 -1.98
CA ILE A 360 4.45 -29.20 -2.38
C ILE A 360 4.88 -29.24 -3.85
N ASP A 361 4.29 -28.40 -4.70
CA ASP A 361 4.56 -28.32 -6.15
C ASP A 361 4.70 -29.68 -6.87
N GLY A 362 3.82 -30.62 -6.52
CA GLY A 362 3.80 -31.96 -7.11
C GLY A 362 4.79 -32.96 -6.52
N GLN A 363 5.70 -32.54 -5.64
CA GLN A 363 6.59 -33.44 -4.89
C GLN A 363 5.94 -33.83 -3.56
N LYS A 364 6.00 -35.11 -3.21
CA LYS A 364 5.48 -35.67 -1.96
C LYS A 364 6.59 -35.98 -0.99
N VAL A 365 6.33 -35.81 0.30
CA VAL A 365 7.23 -36.22 1.37
C VAL A 365 6.44 -36.79 2.56
N ALA A 366 6.90 -37.90 3.11
CA ALA A 366 6.31 -38.51 4.30
C ALA A 366 6.89 -37.90 5.59
N LEU A 367 6.02 -37.62 6.55
CA LEU A 367 6.34 -37.10 7.88
C LEU A 367 5.99 -38.16 8.93
N GLY A 368 6.90 -38.42 9.85
CA GLY A 368 6.81 -39.49 10.85
C GLY A 368 7.15 -40.90 10.32
N SER A 369 7.09 -41.89 11.22
CA SER A 369 7.23 -43.31 10.88
C SER A 369 6.11 -44.11 11.55
N ALA A 370 5.61 -45.14 10.87
CA ALA A 370 4.62 -46.06 11.41
C ALA A 370 5.17 -46.92 12.57
N ASP A 371 6.48 -47.08 12.68
CA ASP A 371 7.12 -48.01 13.62
C ASP A 371 7.28 -47.46 15.05
N SER A 372 7.10 -46.14 15.26
CA SER A 372 7.41 -45.48 16.55
C SER A 372 6.18 -45.01 17.33
N VAL A 373 4.98 -45.30 16.85
CA VAL A 373 3.75 -45.08 17.62
C VAL A 373 3.69 -46.16 18.69
N ALA A 374 4.05 -45.82 19.94
CA ALA A 374 3.80 -46.70 21.06
C ALA A 374 2.30 -46.99 21.11
N HIS A 375 1.90 -48.21 20.77
CA HIS A 375 0.54 -48.69 20.97
C HIS A 375 0.25 -48.65 22.47
N THR A 376 -0.34 -47.56 22.96
CA THR A 376 -0.92 -47.52 24.31
C THR A 376 -2.13 -48.44 24.29
N SER A 377 -1.87 -49.71 24.53
CA SER A 377 -2.85 -50.77 24.77
C SER A 377 -3.06 -50.93 26.27
N GLU A 378 -3.29 -49.81 26.97
CA GLU A 378 -3.72 -49.90 28.37
C GLU A 378 -5.24 -49.72 28.44
N PRO A 379 -5.96 -50.70 29.00
CA PRO A 379 -7.41 -50.63 29.10
C PRO A 379 -7.83 -49.55 30.10
N VAL A 380 -8.62 -48.58 29.64
CA VAL A 380 -9.28 -47.61 30.53
C VAL A 380 -10.37 -48.34 31.30
N THR A 381 -10.18 -48.50 32.60
CA THR A 381 -11.21 -49.02 33.51
C THR A 381 -12.15 -47.88 33.88
N THR A 382 -13.43 -48.00 33.53
CA THR A 382 -14.47 -47.09 34.04
C THR A 382 -14.89 -47.51 35.45
N PRO A 383 -15.43 -46.59 36.28
CA PRO A 383 -15.98 -46.93 37.60
C PRO A 383 -17.21 -47.82 37.40
N GLY A 384 -16.98 -49.14 37.38
CA GLY A 384 -17.96 -50.13 36.94
C GLY A 384 -17.35 -51.45 36.43
N GLY A 385 -16.03 -51.53 36.25
CA GLY A 385 -15.33 -52.82 36.04
C GLY A 385 -15.44 -53.42 34.63
N ALA A 386 -15.96 -52.69 33.65
CA ALA A 386 -15.96 -53.13 32.26
C ALA A 386 -14.66 -52.75 31.55
N LEU A 387 -13.85 -53.74 31.15
CA LEU A 387 -12.73 -53.58 30.25
C LEU A 387 -13.25 -53.35 28.82
N ARG A 388 -12.93 -52.22 28.19
CA ARG A 388 -13.14 -52.01 26.76
C ARG A 388 -11.78 -51.98 26.04
N TYR A 389 -11.61 -52.91 25.11
CA TYR A 389 -10.51 -52.91 24.16
C TYR A 389 -10.90 -52.03 22.97
N THR A 390 -10.07 -51.03 22.65
CA THR A 390 -10.15 -50.32 21.37
C THR A 390 -8.89 -50.62 20.57
N THR A 391 -8.94 -51.65 19.73
CA THR A 391 -7.95 -51.90 18.66
C THR A 391 -8.64 -52.45 17.41
N ALA A 392 -8.42 -51.79 16.26
CA ALA A 392 -8.02 -52.40 14.98
C ALA A 392 -7.90 -51.34 13.87
N PRO A 393 -6.78 -51.35 13.11
CA PRO A 393 -6.82 -51.69 11.68
C PRO A 393 -5.69 -52.67 11.30
N PRO A 394 -5.49 -53.10 10.03
CA PRO A 394 -6.41 -53.42 8.93
C PRO A 394 -6.35 -54.93 8.56
N GLY A 395 -7.40 -55.44 7.90
CA GLY A 395 -7.37 -56.77 7.27
C GLY A 395 -6.85 -56.70 5.83
N VAL A 396 -5.69 -57.31 5.57
CA VAL A 396 -5.28 -57.78 4.24
C VAL A 396 -5.39 -59.30 4.26
N VAL A 397 -6.32 -59.83 3.48
CA VAL A 397 -6.41 -61.26 3.15
C VAL A 397 -5.64 -61.45 1.84
N THR A 398 -4.53 -62.17 1.90
CA THR A 398 -3.91 -62.81 0.74
C THR A 398 -4.58 -64.17 0.52
N GLY A 399 -5.06 -64.39 -0.71
CA GLY A 399 -5.53 -65.68 -1.21
C GLY A 399 -4.55 -66.19 -2.27
N SER A 400 -4.21 -67.47 -2.14
CA SER A 400 -3.36 -68.32 -2.97
C SER A 400 -3.71 -68.37 -4.45
#